data_AF-A0A7Y7J1R8-F1
#
_entry.id   AF-A0A7Y7J1R8-F1
#
_cell.length_a   1.000
_cell.length_b   1.000
_cell.length_c   1.000
_cell.angle_alpha   90.00
_cell.angle_beta   90.00
_cell.angle_gamma   90.00
#
_symmetry.space_group_name_H-M   'P 1'
#
loop_
_entity.id
_entity.type
_entity.pdbx_description
1 polymer ?
#
loop_
_entity_poly.entity_id
_entity_poly.type
_entity_poly.pdbx_seq_one_letter_code
_entity_poly.pdbx_strand_id
1 'polypeptide(L)' 'MNYRHAFHAGNFADCMKHVLLVLILQALARKPAAFSVLDTHAGIGRYDLTGEQPGRTGEWRAGIGRLLESAAPGVPDAYL' A
#
# COMPACT_ATOMS: atom_id res chain seq x y z
N MET A 1 21.31 1.54 -6.38
CA MET A 1 20.23 2.53 -6.56
C MET A 1 20.05 3.29 -5.25
N ASN A 2 19.91 4.62 -5.30
CA ASN A 2 19.81 5.46 -4.09
C ASN A 2 18.38 5.60 -3.55
N TYR A 3 17.36 5.24 -4.34
CA TYR A 3 15.98 5.24 -3.90
C TYR A 3 15.72 4.08 -2.93
N ARG A 4 15.09 4.39 -1.79
CA ARG A 4 14.69 3.43 -0.75
C ARG A 4 13.22 3.68 -0.43
N HIS A 5 12.36 2.74 -0.81
CA HIS A 5 10.92 2.90 -0.63
C HIS A 5 10.49 3.05 0.85
N ALA A 6 11.31 2.56 1.78
CA ALA A 6 11.09 2.71 3.21
C ALA A 6 10.96 4.17 3.70
N PHE A 7 11.55 5.16 3.01
CA PHE A 7 11.31 6.58 3.35
C PHE A 7 9.91 7.08 2.98
N HIS A 8 9.18 6.33 2.15
CA HIS A 8 7.90 6.72 1.56
C HIS A 8 6.77 5.73 1.86
N ALA A 9 7.09 4.62 2.53
CA ALA A 9 6.15 3.55 2.80
C ALA A 9 4.91 4.08 3.54
N GLY A 10 3.73 3.76 3.02
CA GLY A 10 2.45 4.17 3.60
C GLY A 10 2.04 5.61 3.32
N ASN A 11 2.75 6.36 2.46
CA ASN A 11 2.33 7.69 2.06
C ASN A 11 1.03 7.68 1.20
N PHE A 12 0.56 8.85 0.77
CA PHE A 12 -0.67 8.95 -0.02
C PHE A 12 -0.61 8.18 -1.35
N ALA A 13 0.56 8.10 -1.98
CA ALA A 13 0.76 7.38 -3.24
C ALA A 13 0.65 5.88 -3.01
N ASP A 14 1.19 5.37 -1.90
CA ASP A 14 0.99 3.99 -1.47
C ASP A 14 -0.47 3.67 -1.22
N CYS A 15 -1.20 4.57 -0.57
CA CYS A 15 -2.64 4.39 -0.34
C CYS A 15 -3.40 4.23 -1.66
N MET A 16 -3.21 5.16 -2.60
CA MET A 16 -3.86 5.10 -3.90
C MET A 16 -3.49 3.84 -4.68
N LYS A 17 -2.19 3.50 -4.76
CA LYS A 17 -1.74 2.33 -5.53
C LYS A 17 -2.29 1.03 -4.95
N HIS A 18 -2.25 0.87 -3.62
CA HIS A 18 -2.62 -0.40 -2.99
C HIS A 18 -4.14 -0.59 -2.97
N VAL A 19 -4.92 0.47 -2.77
CA VAL A 19 -6.39 0.41 -2.93
C VAL A 19 -6.76 -0.02 -4.35
N LEU A 20 -6.15 0.59 -5.37
CA LEU A 20 -6.38 0.21 -6.77
C LEU A 20 -5.99 -1.25 -7.02
N LEU A 21 -4.83 -1.69 -6.51
CA LEU A 21 -4.37 -3.07 -6.63
C LEU A 21 -5.37 -4.06 -6.00
N VAL A 22 -5.82 -3.81 -4.77
CA VAL A 22 -6.80 -4.67 -4.09
C VAL A 22 -8.10 -4.78 -4.89
N LEU A 23 -8.60 -3.66 -5.43
CA LEU A 23 -9.79 -3.65 -6.28
C LEU A 23 -9.60 -4.46 -7.57
N ILE A 24 -8.43 -4.36 -8.21
CA ILE A 24 -8.10 -5.16 -9.40
C ILE A 24 -8.06 -6.65 -9.06
N LEU A 25 -7.40 -7.02 -7.96
CA LEU A 25 -7.29 -8.42 -7.52
C LEU A 25 -8.66 -9.01 -7.20
N GLN A 26 -9.52 -8.26 -6.48
CA GLN A 26 -10.91 -8.65 -6.22
C GLN A 26 -11.70 -8.80 -7.51
N ALA A 27 -11.53 -7.88 -8.48
CA ALA A 27 -12.23 -7.93 -9.75
C ALA A 27 -11.84 -9.16 -10.59
N LEU A 28 -10.54 -9.51 -10.61
CA LEU A 28 -10.01 -10.72 -11.27
C LEU A 28 -10.52 -12.00 -10.60
N ALA A 29 -10.57 -12.02 -9.27
CA ALA A 29 -11.02 -13.16 -8.47
C ALA A 29 -12.53 -13.49 -8.63
N ARG A 30 -13.33 -12.62 -9.27
CA ARG A 30 -14.74 -12.91 -9.56
C ARG A 30 -14.94 -14.08 -10.53
N LYS A 31 -13.93 -14.37 -11.37
CA LYS A 31 -13.97 -15.52 -12.27
C LYS A 31 -13.32 -16.72 -11.57
N PRO A 32 -13.91 -17.93 -11.63
CA PRO A 32 -13.30 -19.15 -11.09
C PRO A 32 -12.16 -19.67 -12.00
N ALA A 33 -11.24 -18.79 -12.39
CA ALA A 33 -10.05 -19.10 -13.17
C ALA A 33 -8.84 -18.51 -12.44
N ALA A 34 -7.76 -19.28 -12.35
CA ALA A 34 -6.53 -18.80 -11.74
C ALA A 34 -5.93 -17.63 -12.54
N PHE A 35 -5.25 -16.72 -11.84
CA PHE A 35 -4.46 -15.64 -12.42
C PHE A 35 -3.13 -15.50 -11.69
N SER A 36 -2.14 -14.96 -12.39
CA SER A 36 -0.82 -14.67 -11.82
C SER A 36 -0.65 -13.17 -11.59
N VAL A 37 0.13 -12.81 -10.59
CA VAL A 37 0.53 -11.42 -10.30
C VAL A 37 2.03 -11.30 -10.52
N LEU A 38 2.44 -10.35 -11.36
CA LEU A 38 3.83 -10.02 -11.61
C LEU A 38 4.08 -8.59 -11.12
N ASP A 39 4.98 -8.43 -10.15
CA ASP A 39 5.42 -7.13 -9.67
C ASP A 39 6.88 -6.90 -10.08
N THR A 40 7.09 -5.97 -11.00
CA THR A 40 8.42 -5.67 -11.56
C THR A 40 9.32 -4.92 -10.57
N HIS A 41 8.74 -4.29 -9.54
CA HIS A 41 9.45 -3.45 -8.57
C HIS A 41 8.90 -3.67 -7.15
N ALA A 42 8.84 -4.93 -6.73
CA ALA A 42 8.16 -5.37 -5.50
C ALA A 42 8.74 -4.83 -4.17
N GLY A 43 9.92 -4.22 -4.18
CA GLY A 43 10.58 -3.75 -2.97
C GLY A 43 10.93 -4.90 -2.02
N ILE A 44 10.74 -4.69 -0.71
CA ILE A 44 11.03 -5.70 0.34
C ILE A 44 9.77 -6.34 0.93
N GLY A 45 8.60 -6.08 0.32
CA GLY A 45 7.30 -6.59 0.76
C GLY A 45 6.68 -5.82 1.94
N ARG A 46 7.34 -5.76 3.09
CA ARG A 46 6.82 -5.06 4.29
C ARG A 46 7.80 -4.03 4.83
N TYR A 47 7.25 -2.95 5.36
CA TYR A 47 8.01 -1.83 5.91
C TYR A 47 7.55 -1.55 7.34
N ASP A 48 8.52 -1.45 8.26
CA ASP A 48 8.26 -1.02 9.62
C ASP A 48 8.16 0.51 9.67
N LEU A 49 6.94 1.04 9.83
CA LEU A 49 6.66 2.48 9.90
C LEU A 49 7.16 3.17 11.17
N THR A 50 7.60 2.38 12.17
CA THR A 50 8.22 2.89 13.40
C THR A 50 9.74 2.98 13.31
N GLY A 51 10.34 2.47 12.22
CA GLY A 51 11.77 2.51 11.98
C GLY A 51 12.32 3.89 11.61
N GLU A 52 13.65 3.99 11.58
CA GLU A 52 14.36 5.26 11.35
C GLU A 52 13.98 5.93 10.02
N GLN A 53 13.89 5.16 8.93
CA GLN A 53 13.69 5.71 7.58
C GLN A 53 12.30 6.37 7.40
N PRO A 54 11.17 5.69 7.69
CA PRO A 54 9.87 6.36 7.74
C PRO A 54 9.80 7.41 8.85
N GLY A 55 10.52 7.25 9.96
CA GLY A 55 10.58 8.23 11.04
C GLY A 55 11.16 9.58 10.59
N ARG A 56 12.15 9.56 9.69
CA ARG A 56 12.81 10.76 9.14
C ARG A 56 11.91 11.62 8.25
N THR A 57 10.98 11.01 7.51
CA THR A 57 10.08 11.74 6.60
C THR A 57 8.68 11.92 7.18
N GLY A 58 8.19 10.92 7.91
CA GLY A 58 6.86 10.91 8.51
C GLY A 58 5.71 10.85 7.52
N GLU A 59 5.96 10.58 6.23
CA GLU A 59 4.93 10.66 5.17
C GLU A 59 3.73 9.74 5.43
N TRP A 60 3.95 8.59 6.07
CA TRP A 60 2.92 7.60 6.37
C TRP A 60 1.79 8.16 7.24
N ARG A 61 2.09 9.15 8.10
CA ARG A 61 1.11 9.76 9.00
C ARG A 61 0.00 10.47 8.23
N ALA A 62 0.35 11.10 7.11
CA ALA A 62 -0.60 11.77 6.22
C ALA A 62 -1.24 10.84 5.18
N GLY A 63 -0.73 9.60 5.05
CA GLY A 63 -1.27 8.54 4.20
C GLY A 63 -2.05 7.52 5.02
N ILE A 64 -1.48 6.32 5.18
CA ILE A 64 -2.14 5.18 5.83
C ILE A 64 -2.55 5.47 7.27
N GLY A 65 -1.81 6.31 8.00
CA GLY A 65 -2.18 6.72 9.36
C GLY A 65 -3.61 7.30 9.42
N ARG A 66 -3.96 8.19 8.47
CA ARG A 66 -5.31 8.78 8.40
C ARG A 66 -6.39 7.76 8.05
N LEU A 67 -6.08 6.80 7.17
CA LEU A 67 -7.04 5.77 6.76
C LEU A 67 -7.31 4.74 7.86
N LEU A 68 -6.33 4.46 8.72
CA LEU A 68 -6.49 3.59 9.89
C LEU A 68 -7.32 4.26 11.00
N GLU A 69 -7.22 5.58 11.16
CA GLU A 69 -8.00 6.33 12.16
C GLU A 69 -9.44 6.57 11.72
N SER A 70 -9.68 6.69 10.41
CA SER A 70 -11.00 6.93 9.84
C SER A 70 -11.10 6.24 8.48
N ALA A 71 -11.89 5.18 8.41
CA ALA A 71 -12.20 4.53 7.14
C ALA A 71 -12.83 5.54 6.18
N ALA A 72 -12.19 5.73 5.02
CA ALA A 72 -12.69 6.62 3.98
C ALA A 72 -13.62 5.86 3.03
N PRO A 73 -14.70 6.49 2.51
CA PRO A 73 -15.55 5.88 1.50
C PRO A 73 -14.75 5.41 0.29
N GLY A 74 -15.01 4.18 -0.18
CA GLY A 74 -14.35 3.60 -1.35
C GLY A 74 -13.02 2.90 -1.08
N VAL A 75 -12.57 2.86 0.17
CA VAL A 75 -11.44 2.02 0.60
C VAL A 75 -11.97 0.62 0.95
N PRO A 76 -11.51 -0.45 0.28
CA PRO A 76 -11.95 -1.81 0.60
C PRO A 76 -11.46 -2.25 1.99
N ASP A 77 -12.29 -2.96 2.74
CA ASP A 77 -11.87 -3.57 4.02
C ASP A 77 -10.66 -4.49 3.85
N ALA A 78 -10.51 -5.14 2.69
CA ALA A 78 -9.36 -5.98 2.39
C ALA A 78 -8.02 -5.21 2.28
N TYR A 79 -8.05 -3.88 2.25
CA TYR A 79 -6.87 -3.03 2.25
C TYR A 79 -6.47 -2.54 3.66
N LEU A 80 -7.44 -2.40 4.57
CA LEU A 80 -7.25 -1.87 5.93
C LEU A 80 -6.90 -2.98 6.93
#